data_AF-A0A2V7GPR5-F1
#
_entry.id   AF-A0A2V7GPR5-F1
#
_cell.length_a   1.000
_cell.length_b   1.000
_cell.length_c   1.000
_cell.angle_alpha   90.00
_cell.angle_beta   90.00
_cell.angle_gamma   90.00
#
_symmetry.space_group_name_H-M   'P 1'
#
loop_
_entity.id
_entity.type
_entity.pdbx_description
1 polymer ?
#
loop_
_entity_poly.entity_id
_entity_poly.type
_entity_poly.pdbx_seq_one_letter_code
_entity_poly.pdbx_strand_id
1 'polypeptide(L)'
;LDSAAGLPDSATLASAIATWRGAGRHFEVALAPAEVAARVQAKLASLPDTERAYWNSVLARTGFPADTLRFLAVSLDSTGRPIPVMNTDAGMLLYLTPGGERYLRPFLLPYPVGLFVDGLGPLAANDAYASPAVWQMFARDLYHSPRVVWGREVNVLLAALARRGDRPALDSVLDAVERSGLRHAELWSYRIDSAGLHAVRYGTSSDVQLWSLTDLAIQFLLRR
;
A
#
# COMPACT_ATOMS: atom_id res chain seq x y z
N LEU A 1 -15.98 32.26 17.78
CA LEU A 1 -16.03 30.82 18.08
C LEU A 1 -15.80 30.53 19.57
N ASP A 2 -15.35 31.50 20.38
CA ASP A 2 -14.99 31.31 21.80
C ASP A 2 -16.17 31.22 22.80
N SER A 3 -17.35 30.73 22.42
CA SER A 3 -18.51 30.76 23.34
C SER A 3 -19.57 29.67 23.16
N ALA A 4 -19.26 28.55 22.50
CA ALA A 4 -20.15 27.38 22.53
C ALA A 4 -19.75 26.46 23.69
N ALA A 5 -20.67 26.26 24.64
CA ALA A 5 -20.45 25.36 25.77
C ALA A 5 -20.06 23.95 25.29
N GLY A 6 -18.90 23.45 25.73
CA GLY A 6 -18.37 22.13 25.39
C GLY A 6 -17.30 22.10 24.29
N LEU A 7 -16.98 23.23 23.65
CA LEU A 7 -15.82 23.31 22.75
C LEU A 7 -14.57 23.78 23.50
N PRO A 8 -13.39 23.18 23.24
CA PRO A 8 -12.13 23.65 23.81
C PRO A 8 -11.84 25.09 23.35
N ASP A 9 -11.13 25.86 24.18
CA ASP A 9 -10.65 27.18 23.77
C ASP A 9 -9.71 27.08 22.57
N SER A 10 -9.50 28.21 21.89
CA SER A 10 -8.68 28.29 20.68
C SER A 10 -7.25 27.77 20.89
N ALA A 11 -6.65 27.95 22.08
CA ALA A 11 -5.29 27.50 22.36
C ALA A 11 -5.22 25.97 22.56
N THR A 12 -6.19 25.41 23.27
CA THR A 12 -6.35 23.98 23.48
C THR A 12 -6.61 23.27 22.16
N LEU A 13 -7.49 23.82 21.32
CA LEU A 13 -7.73 23.30 19.97
C LEU A 13 -6.48 23.35 19.10
N ALA A 14 -5.73 24.45 19.13
CA ALA A 14 -4.49 24.58 18.37
C ALA A 14 -3.44 23.55 18.80
N SER A 15 -3.30 23.31 20.10
CA SER A 15 -2.42 22.28 20.67
C SER A 15 -2.83 20.87 20.25
N ALA A 16 -4.13 20.57 20.28
CA ALA A 16 -4.66 19.29 19.82
C ALA A 16 -4.41 19.06 18.31
N ILE A 17 -4.62 20.09 17.48
CA ILE A 17 -4.32 20.05 16.05
C ILE A 17 -2.83 19.81 15.81
N ALA A 18 -1.95 20.51 16.53
CA ALA A 18 -0.50 20.34 16.40
C ALA A 18 -0.07 18.91 16.80
N THR A 19 -0.62 18.39 17.89
CA THR A 19 -0.38 17.02 18.35
C THR A 19 -0.83 15.99 17.32
N TRP A 20 -2.06 16.11 16.80
CA TRP A 20 -2.61 15.22 15.78
C TRP A 20 -1.80 15.26 14.48
N ARG A 21 -1.48 16.45 13.97
CA ARG A 21 -0.64 16.62 12.77
C ARG A 21 0.76 16.02 12.96
N GLY A 22 1.28 16.06 14.19
CA GLY A 22 2.57 15.47 14.53
C GLY A 22 2.56 13.95 14.72
N ALA A 23 1.39 13.31 14.85
CA ALA A 23 1.28 11.89 15.20
C ALA A 23 1.93 10.96 14.17
N GLY A 24 1.91 11.34 12.88
CA GLY A 24 2.47 10.53 11.79
C GLY A 24 3.93 10.12 11.99
N ARG A 25 4.73 10.92 12.71
CA ARG A 25 6.14 10.62 13.01
C ARG A 25 6.35 9.29 13.74
N HIS A 26 5.36 8.85 14.53
CA HIS A 26 5.43 7.61 15.31
C HIS A 26 5.31 6.37 14.44
N PHE A 27 4.72 6.52 13.24
CA PHE A 27 4.51 5.44 12.28
C PHE A 27 5.66 5.34 11.26
N GLU A 28 6.62 6.26 11.28
CA GLU A 28 7.70 6.27 10.30
C GLU A 28 8.65 5.09 10.49
N VAL A 29 8.80 4.32 9.42
CA VAL A 29 9.80 3.26 9.29
C VAL A 29 10.88 3.71 8.32
N ALA A 30 12.14 3.53 8.70
CA ALA A 30 13.30 3.78 7.87
C ALA A 30 14.26 2.59 7.98
N LEU A 31 14.50 1.89 6.88
CA LEU A 31 15.33 0.68 6.84
C LEU A 31 16.52 0.90 5.92
N ALA A 32 17.71 0.54 6.39
CA ALA A 32 18.92 0.55 5.57
C ALA A 32 18.87 -0.56 4.50
N PRO A 33 19.58 -0.44 3.37
CA PRO A 33 19.57 -1.43 2.29
C PRO A 33 19.83 -2.87 2.75
N ALA A 34 20.80 -3.07 3.66
CA ALA A 34 21.12 -4.40 4.21
C ALA A 34 19.96 -4.99 5.04
N GLU A 35 19.22 -4.14 5.75
CA GLU A 35 18.07 -4.54 6.56
C GLU A 35 16.87 -4.87 5.67
N VAL A 36 16.65 -4.11 4.60
CA VAL A 36 15.65 -4.42 3.57
C VAL A 36 15.94 -5.80 2.98
N ALA A 37 17.18 -6.05 2.56
CA ALA A 37 17.57 -7.33 1.99
C ALA A 37 17.36 -8.50 2.97
N ALA A 38 17.83 -8.36 4.21
CA ALA A 38 17.69 -9.41 5.22
C ALA A 38 16.23 -9.75 5.53
N ARG A 39 15.37 -8.74 5.70
CA ARG A 39 13.95 -8.93 6.05
C ARG A 39 13.15 -9.52 4.89
N VAL A 40 13.33 -9.02 3.67
CA VAL A 40 12.69 -9.59 2.47
C VAL A 40 13.10 -11.04 2.26
N GLN A 41 14.39 -11.36 2.40
CA GLN A 41 14.86 -12.74 2.28
C GLN A 41 14.27 -13.66 3.36
N ALA A 42 14.17 -13.18 4.60
CA ALA A 42 13.51 -13.93 5.67
C ALA A 42 12.02 -14.19 5.37
N LYS A 43 11.30 -13.19 4.84
CA LYS A 43 9.91 -13.36 4.40
C LYS A 43 9.82 -14.38 3.27
N LEU A 44 10.63 -14.27 2.24
CA LEU A 44 10.62 -15.21 1.10
C LEU A 44 10.92 -16.64 1.55
N ALA A 45 11.84 -16.83 2.49
CA ALA A 45 12.14 -18.14 3.07
C ALA A 45 10.95 -18.77 3.80
N SER A 46 10.00 -17.95 4.31
CA SER A 46 8.79 -18.43 4.98
C SER A 46 7.65 -18.85 4.04
N LEU A 47 7.75 -18.53 2.75
CA LEU A 47 6.70 -18.81 1.76
C LEU A 47 6.75 -20.26 1.25
N PRO A 48 5.62 -20.80 0.78
CA PRO A 48 5.59 -22.07 0.04
C PRO A 48 6.52 -22.04 -1.18
N ASP A 49 7.03 -23.20 -1.59
CA ASP A 49 8.06 -23.31 -2.63
C ASP A 49 7.71 -22.60 -3.94
N THR A 50 6.47 -22.77 -4.43
CA THR A 50 6.01 -22.13 -5.67
C THR A 50 5.98 -20.60 -5.56
N GLU A 51 5.41 -20.07 -4.47
CA GLU A 51 5.36 -18.62 -4.23
C GLU A 51 6.76 -18.04 -4.04
N ARG A 52 7.60 -18.72 -3.25
CA ARG A 52 8.98 -18.36 -3.00
C ARG A 52 9.80 -18.30 -4.29
N ALA A 53 9.68 -19.31 -5.15
CA ALA A 53 10.37 -19.36 -6.43
C ALA A 53 9.96 -18.20 -7.35
N TYR A 54 8.67 -17.93 -7.46
CA TYR A 54 8.16 -16.82 -8.26
C TYR A 54 8.70 -15.47 -7.78
N TRP A 55 8.57 -15.18 -6.48
CA TRP A 55 9.00 -13.88 -5.94
C TRP A 55 10.52 -13.72 -5.92
N ASN A 56 11.29 -14.80 -5.73
CA ASN A 56 12.74 -14.76 -5.94
C ASN A 56 13.09 -14.41 -7.38
N SER A 57 12.35 -14.93 -8.37
CA SER A 57 12.58 -14.57 -9.78
C SER A 57 12.31 -13.09 -10.04
N VAL A 58 11.27 -12.52 -9.43
CA VAL A 58 10.95 -11.09 -9.53
C VAL A 58 12.08 -10.27 -8.91
N LEU A 59 12.47 -10.60 -7.68
CA LEU A 59 13.54 -9.92 -6.96
C LEU A 59 14.89 -9.99 -7.69
N ALA A 60 15.20 -11.12 -8.34
CA ALA A 60 16.41 -11.25 -9.16
C ALA A 60 16.43 -10.30 -10.36
N ARG A 61 15.26 -9.95 -10.93
CA ARG A 61 15.14 -8.99 -12.03
C ARG A 61 15.10 -7.53 -11.56
N THR A 62 14.49 -7.27 -10.41
CA THR A 62 14.21 -5.90 -9.94
C THR A 62 15.22 -5.37 -8.94
N GLY A 63 15.91 -6.26 -8.22
CA GLY A 63 16.95 -5.93 -7.25
C GLY A 63 16.42 -5.31 -5.96
N PHE A 64 17.38 -4.99 -5.08
CA PHE A 64 17.13 -4.26 -3.84
C PHE A 64 17.41 -2.75 -4.01
N PRO A 65 16.73 -1.89 -3.24
CA PRO A 65 17.01 -0.46 -3.25
C PRO A 65 18.41 -0.17 -2.70
N ALA A 66 19.12 0.77 -3.31
CA ALA A 66 20.47 1.19 -2.88
C ALA A 66 20.46 2.21 -1.73
N ASP A 67 19.31 2.83 -1.45
CA ASP A 67 19.09 3.88 -0.47
C ASP A 67 18.14 3.43 0.65
N THR A 68 17.93 4.29 1.65
CA THR A 68 17.02 4.01 2.77
C THR A 68 15.59 3.86 2.28
N LEU A 69 14.95 2.73 2.57
CA LEU A 69 13.53 2.53 2.33
C LEU A 69 12.73 3.19 3.45
N ARG A 70 11.80 4.08 3.07
CA ARG A 70 10.94 4.83 4.01
C ARG A 70 9.47 4.61 3.70
N PHE A 71 8.68 4.33 4.72
CA PHE A 71 7.23 4.17 4.62
C PHE A 71 6.55 4.40 5.98
N LEU A 72 5.22 4.54 5.96
CA LEU A 72 4.41 4.55 7.17
C LEU A 72 3.97 3.12 7.51
N ALA A 73 4.21 2.72 8.76
CA ALA A 73 3.60 1.52 9.34
C ALA A 73 2.09 1.67 9.43
N VAL A 74 1.36 0.55 9.32
CA VAL A 74 -0.10 0.53 9.48
C VAL A 74 -0.54 0.74 10.95
N SER A 75 0.30 0.33 11.89
CA SER A 75 -0.02 0.37 13.32
C SER A 75 1.22 0.48 14.20
N LEU A 76 0.99 0.79 15.48
CA LEU A 76 2.01 0.74 16.53
C LEU A 76 1.77 -0.49 17.41
N ASP A 77 2.84 -1.02 18.00
CA ASP A 77 2.76 -2.05 19.03
C ASP A 77 2.35 -1.47 20.40
N SER A 78 2.22 -2.33 21.40
CA SER A 78 1.83 -1.94 22.76
C SER A 78 2.82 -1.00 23.46
N THR A 79 4.03 -0.84 22.93
CA THR A 79 5.05 0.09 23.43
C THR A 79 5.13 1.37 22.58
N GLY A 80 4.25 1.52 21.59
CA GLY A 80 4.21 2.68 20.70
C GLY A 80 5.27 2.64 19.59
N ARG A 81 5.88 1.49 19.29
CA ARG A 81 6.83 1.33 18.18
C ARG A 81 6.10 0.91 16.91
N PRO A 82 6.52 1.37 15.72
CA PRO A 82 5.85 1.00 14.47
C PRO A 82 5.98 -0.50 14.20
N ILE A 83 4.86 -1.15 13.86
CA ILE A 83 4.83 -2.50 13.28
C ILE A 83 5.07 -2.33 11.78
N PRO A 84 6.23 -2.75 11.23
CA PRO A 84 6.67 -2.38 9.89
C PRO A 84 5.95 -3.18 8.81
N VAL A 85 4.66 -2.90 8.63
CA VAL A 85 3.84 -3.34 7.50
C VAL A 85 3.62 -2.11 6.63
N MET A 86 4.21 -2.14 5.44
CA MET A 86 3.97 -1.14 4.40
C MET A 86 2.55 -1.31 3.88
N ASN A 87 1.85 -0.21 3.56
CA ASN A 87 0.43 -0.24 3.18
C ASN A 87 0.08 0.89 2.21
N THR A 88 -1.07 0.75 1.57
CA THR A 88 -1.57 1.73 0.59
C THR A 88 -2.31 2.92 1.20
N ASP A 89 -2.64 2.93 2.49
CA ASP A 89 -3.40 4.03 3.13
C ASP A 89 -2.67 5.38 3.02
N ALA A 90 -1.33 5.35 2.91
CA ALA A 90 -0.50 6.52 2.65
C ALA A 90 -0.85 7.24 1.32
N GLY A 91 -1.59 6.59 0.43
CA GLY A 91 -2.11 7.17 -0.82
C GLY A 91 -3.04 8.34 -0.56
N MET A 92 -3.81 8.32 0.53
CA MET A 92 -4.67 9.44 0.89
C MET A 92 -3.85 10.67 1.31
N LEU A 93 -2.72 10.46 1.99
CA LEU A 93 -1.80 11.54 2.33
C LEU A 93 -1.14 12.13 1.07
N LEU A 94 -0.78 11.28 0.11
CA LEU A 94 -0.28 11.67 -1.21
C LEU A 94 -1.31 12.51 -1.99
N TYR A 95 -2.60 12.16 -1.90
CA TYR A 95 -3.68 12.89 -2.55
C TYR A 95 -3.97 14.25 -1.90
N LEU A 96 -4.01 14.29 -0.56
CA LEU A 96 -4.44 15.46 0.20
C LEU A 96 -3.35 16.51 0.45
N THR A 97 -2.07 16.11 0.45
CA THR A 97 -0.99 16.98 0.93
C THR A 97 0.25 16.94 0.03
N PRO A 98 0.95 18.08 -0.14
CA PRO A 98 2.25 18.08 -0.83
C PRO A 98 3.27 17.14 -0.17
N GLY A 99 3.28 17.09 1.17
CA GLY A 99 4.21 16.29 1.95
C GLY A 99 4.07 14.78 1.80
N GLY A 100 2.98 14.27 1.21
CA GLY A 100 2.78 12.85 0.96
C GLY A 100 3.71 12.26 -0.11
N GLU A 101 4.33 13.09 -0.95
CA GLU A 101 5.26 12.68 -2.02
C GLU A 101 6.40 11.78 -1.53
N ARG A 102 6.90 12.06 -0.33
CA ARG A 102 7.95 11.27 0.34
C ARG A 102 7.60 9.78 0.50
N TYR A 103 6.31 9.42 0.37
CA TYR A 103 5.80 8.06 0.52
C TYR A 103 5.30 7.46 -0.79
N LEU A 104 5.46 8.14 -1.94
CA LEU A 104 5.07 7.59 -3.23
C LEU A 104 5.92 6.37 -3.62
N ARG A 105 7.22 6.43 -3.35
CA ARG A 105 8.17 5.40 -3.78
C ARG A 105 7.77 3.96 -3.39
N PRO A 106 7.34 3.66 -2.16
CA PRO A 106 6.77 2.36 -1.78
C PRO A 106 5.69 1.78 -2.71
N PHE A 107 4.82 2.63 -3.28
CA PHE A 107 3.75 2.21 -4.17
C PHE A 107 4.24 1.72 -5.52
N LEU A 108 5.41 2.21 -5.97
CA LEU A 108 5.96 1.96 -7.29
C LEU A 108 7.09 0.93 -7.28
N LEU A 109 7.68 0.66 -6.11
CA LEU A 109 8.69 -0.39 -5.96
C LEU A 109 8.05 -1.78 -6.16
N PRO A 110 8.69 -2.68 -6.95
CA PRO A 110 8.18 -4.03 -7.14
C PRO A 110 8.09 -4.82 -5.83
N TYR A 111 7.00 -5.55 -5.63
CA TYR A 111 6.89 -6.57 -4.59
C TYR A 111 7.92 -7.69 -4.86
N PRO A 112 8.61 -8.23 -3.85
CA PRO A 112 8.38 -8.11 -2.39
C PRO A 112 9.03 -6.91 -1.70
N VAL A 113 9.69 -5.99 -2.42
CA VAL A 113 10.32 -4.81 -1.81
C VAL A 113 9.29 -3.71 -1.54
N GLY A 114 8.47 -3.37 -2.54
CA GLY A 114 7.39 -2.40 -2.41
C GLY A 114 6.00 -3.05 -2.44
N LEU A 115 5.01 -2.29 -2.91
CA LEU A 115 3.63 -2.75 -3.04
C LEU A 115 3.28 -3.19 -4.46
N PHE A 116 4.06 -2.78 -5.47
CA PHE A 116 3.66 -2.91 -6.87
C PHE A 116 3.85 -4.33 -7.40
N VAL A 117 2.79 -4.93 -7.92
CA VAL A 117 2.85 -6.19 -8.67
C VAL A 117 2.49 -5.91 -10.12
N ASP A 118 3.41 -6.22 -11.03
CA ASP A 118 3.16 -6.10 -12.46
C ASP A 118 2.00 -7.03 -12.89
N GLY A 119 1.08 -6.49 -13.70
CA GLY A 119 -0.13 -7.19 -14.12
C GLY A 119 -1.20 -7.33 -13.04
N LEU A 120 -1.05 -6.68 -11.89
CA LEU A 120 -2.02 -6.73 -10.78
C LEU A 120 -2.31 -5.35 -10.18
N GLY A 121 -1.30 -4.51 -9.98
CA GLY A 121 -1.38 -3.24 -9.25
C GLY A 121 -0.77 -3.31 -7.84
N PRO A 122 -0.92 -2.24 -7.03
CA PRO A 122 -0.36 -2.17 -5.68
C PRO A 122 -1.16 -3.04 -4.70
N LEU A 123 -0.48 -3.97 -4.03
CA LEU A 123 -1.05 -4.72 -2.91
C LEU A 123 -1.39 -3.78 -1.76
N ALA A 124 -2.47 -4.08 -1.03
CA ALA A 124 -2.92 -3.28 0.11
C ALA A 124 -1.88 -3.22 1.24
N ALA A 125 -1.09 -4.28 1.39
CA ALA A 125 -0.05 -4.40 2.40
C ALA A 125 1.19 -5.14 1.88
N ASN A 126 2.32 -4.91 2.53
CA ASN A 126 3.53 -5.71 2.42
C ASN A 126 4.09 -5.95 3.84
N ASP A 127 4.05 -7.20 4.28
CA ASP A 127 4.45 -7.65 5.61
C ASP A 127 5.90 -8.16 5.66
N ALA A 128 6.66 -8.05 4.57
CA ALA A 128 8.03 -8.58 4.48
C ALA A 128 8.97 -8.00 5.54
N TYR A 129 8.66 -6.82 6.06
CA TYR A 129 9.46 -6.17 7.09
C TYR A 129 9.01 -6.47 8.51
N ALA A 130 7.85 -7.11 8.70
CA ALA A 130 7.28 -7.45 9.99
C ALA A 130 7.87 -8.74 10.57
N SER A 131 7.49 -9.05 11.81
CA SER A 131 7.92 -10.28 12.49
C SER A 131 7.14 -11.51 11.98
N PRO A 132 7.65 -12.74 12.18
CA PRO A 132 6.93 -13.96 11.84
C PRO A 132 5.53 -14.06 12.47
N ALA A 133 5.33 -13.48 13.66
CA ALA A 133 4.01 -13.45 14.30
C ALA A 133 2.97 -12.69 13.45
N VAL A 134 3.38 -11.58 12.82
CA VAL A 134 2.53 -10.80 11.91
C VAL A 134 2.24 -11.57 10.63
N TRP A 135 3.23 -12.30 10.08
CA TRP A 135 3.02 -13.15 8.90
C TRP A 135 1.96 -14.22 9.18
N GLN A 136 1.98 -14.82 10.37
CA GLN A 136 0.98 -15.80 10.79
C GLN A 136 -0.41 -15.19 11.00
N MET A 137 -0.50 -13.92 11.39
CA MET A 137 -1.80 -13.21 11.44
C MET A 137 -2.39 -13.06 10.04
N PHE A 138 -1.61 -12.60 9.06
CA PHE A 138 -2.07 -12.48 7.68
C PHE A 138 -2.37 -13.82 7.01
N ALA A 139 -1.68 -14.90 7.39
CA ALA A 139 -2.02 -16.24 6.92
C ALA A 139 -3.41 -16.70 7.39
N ARG A 140 -3.92 -16.16 8.52
CA ARG A 140 -5.25 -16.47 9.07
C ARG A 140 -6.36 -15.53 8.59
N ASP A 141 -6.02 -14.30 8.22
CA ASP A 141 -6.96 -13.32 7.64
C ASP A 141 -6.40 -12.80 6.30
N LEU A 142 -6.92 -13.35 5.21
CA LEU A 142 -6.49 -12.98 3.87
C LEU A 142 -7.04 -11.64 3.40
N TYR A 143 -8.10 -11.09 4.01
CA TYR A 143 -8.79 -9.89 3.50
C TYR A 143 -7.91 -8.64 3.57
N HIS A 144 -7.12 -8.52 4.63
CA HIS A 144 -6.15 -7.45 4.82
C HIS A 144 -4.71 -7.86 4.43
N SER A 145 -4.54 -9.04 3.84
CA SER A 145 -3.21 -9.62 3.62
C SER A 145 -2.45 -8.98 2.46
N PRO A 146 -1.11 -9.19 2.39
CA PRO A 146 -0.27 -8.90 1.22
C PRO A 146 -0.61 -9.71 -0.05
N ARG A 147 -1.85 -10.17 -0.18
CA ARG A 147 -2.38 -10.82 -1.38
C ARG A 147 -3.51 -10.05 -2.02
N VAL A 148 -4.06 -9.04 -1.36
CA VAL A 148 -5.25 -8.32 -1.83
C VAL A 148 -4.86 -6.96 -2.38
N VAL A 149 -5.48 -6.58 -3.49
CA VAL A 149 -5.50 -5.21 -4.01
C VAL A 149 -6.87 -4.61 -3.76
N TRP A 150 -6.88 -3.38 -3.27
CA TRP A 150 -8.10 -2.62 -3.00
C TRP A 150 -8.33 -1.58 -4.09
N GLY A 151 -9.41 -1.71 -4.85
CA GLY A 151 -9.77 -0.80 -5.93
C GLY A 151 -9.94 0.64 -5.46
N ARG A 152 -10.41 0.86 -4.23
CA ARG A 152 -10.41 2.19 -3.60
C ARG A 152 -8.99 2.79 -3.55
N GLU A 153 -8.03 2.04 -3.06
CA GLU A 153 -6.66 2.51 -2.87
C GLU A 153 -5.94 2.73 -4.20
N VAL A 154 -6.19 1.87 -5.18
CA VAL A 154 -5.77 2.09 -6.57
C VAL A 154 -6.32 3.42 -7.09
N ASN A 155 -7.61 3.68 -6.91
CA ASN A 155 -8.24 4.92 -7.37
C ASN A 155 -7.69 6.16 -6.67
N VAL A 156 -7.44 6.10 -5.36
CA VAL A 156 -6.81 7.20 -4.62
C VAL A 156 -5.41 7.47 -5.15
N LEU A 157 -4.61 6.43 -5.40
CA LEU A 157 -3.28 6.57 -5.99
C LEU A 157 -3.35 7.20 -7.38
N LEU A 158 -4.20 6.70 -8.27
CA LEU A 158 -4.40 7.26 -9.61
C LEU A 158 -4.79 8.74 -9.56
N ALA A 159 -5.72 9.10 -8.67
CA ALA A 159 -6.14 10.49 -8.48
C ALA A 159 -4.98 11.37 -7.99
N ALA A 160 -4.15 10.85 -7.09
CA ALA A 160 -3.00 11.56 -6.56
C ALA A 160 -1.94 11.76 -7.65
N LEU A 161 -1.63 10.73 -8.43
CA LEU A 161 -0.68 10.80 -9.55
C LEU A 161 -1.16 11.77 -10.63
N ALA A 162 -2.44 11.72 -11.01
CA ALA A 162 -3.04 12.60 -12.00
C ALA A 162 -2.98 14.08 -11.57
N ARG A 163 -3.35 14.39 -10.31
CA ARG A 163 -3.27 15.75 -9.75
C ARG A 163 -1.85 16.31 -9.73
N ARG A 164 -0.86 15.43 -9.64
CA ARG A 164 0.56 15.78 -9.59
C ARG A 164 1.22 15.83 -10.97
N GLY A 165 0.54 15.34 -12.02
CA GLY A 165 1.09 15.27 -13.37
C GLY A 165 2.17 14.22 -13.58
N ASP A 166 2.28 13.22 -12.68
CA ASP A 166 3.26 12.13 -12.80
C ASP A 166 2.75 11.06 -13.78
N ARG A 167 2.85 11.39 -15.07
CA ARG A 167 2.37 10.53 -16.17
C ARG A 167 3.03 9.14 -16.18
N PRO A 168 4.36 8.99 -16.04
CA PRO A 168 4.98 7.67 -16.06
C PRO A 168 4.46 6.74 -14.95
N ALA A 169 4.35 7.24 -13.72
CA ALA A 169 3.81 6.45 -12.62
C ALA A 169 2.32 6.14 -12.81
N LEU A 170 1.55 7.12 -13.30
CA LEU A 170 0.13 6.96 -13.59
C LEU A 170 -0.10 5.85 -14.63
N ASP A 171 0.60 5.92 -15.76
CA ASP A 171 0.47 4.97 -16.85
C ASP A 171 0.91 3.56 -16.41
N SER A 172 1.98 3.47 -15.61
CA SER A 172 2.45 2.19 -15.06
C SER A 172 1.39 1.51 -14.17
N VAL A 173 0.69 2.27 -13.31
CA VAL A 173 -0.37 1.73 -12.46
C VAL A 173 -1.59 1.34 -13.30
N LEU A 174 -2.01 2.19 -14.24
CA LEU A 174 -3.12 1.90 -15.14
C LEU A 174 -2.88 0.61 -15.93
N ASP A 175 -1.70 0.47 -16.54
CA ASP A 175 -1.34 -0.70 -17.34
C ASP A 175 -1.34 -1.99 -16.54
N ALA A 176 -0.81 -1.98 -15.32
CA ALA A 176 -0.79 -3.16 -14.47
C ALA A 176 -2.20 -3.58 -14.04
N VAL A 177 -3.04 -2.61 -13.68
CA VAL A 177 -4.43 -2.86 -13.28
C VAL A 177 -5.29 -3.28 -14.48
N GLU A 178 -5.05 -2.73 -15.68
CA GLU A 178 -5.69 -3.17 -16.91
C GLU A 178 -5.35 -4.63 -17.23
N ARG A 179 -4.06 -4.98 -17.19
CA ARG A 179 -3.58 -6.35 -17.43
C ARG A 179 -4.11 -7.38 -16.44
N SER A 180 -4.55 -6.95 -15.25
CA SER A 180 -5.20 -7.84 -14.28
C SER A 180 -6.58 -8.33 -14.75
N GLY A 181 -7.22 -7.61 -15.68
CA GLY A 181 -8.61 -7.85 -16.09
C GLY A 181 -9.65 -7.50 -15.02
N LEU A 182 -9.22 -6.92 -13.89
CA LEU A 182 -10.05 -6.69 -12.70
C LEU A 182 -10.12 -5.21 -12.31
N ARG A 183 -9.80 -4.29 -13.24
CA ARG A 183 -9.75 -2.83 -12.98
C ARG A 183 -11.01 -2.22 -12.34
N HIS A 184 -12.17 -2.81 -12.59
CA HIS A 184 -13.46 -2.37 -12.05
C HIS A 184 -13.93 -3.19 -10.84
N ALA A 185 -13.16 -4.18 -10.42
CA ALA A 185 -13.44 -4.93 -9.21
C ALA A 185 -13.11 -4.07 -8.00
N GLU A 186 -13.87 -4.25 -6.92
CA GLU A 186 -13.56 -3.59 -5.67
C GLU A 186 -12.32 -4.21 -5.00
N LEU A 187 -12.22 -5.53 -5.05
CA LEU A 187 -11.15 -6.31 -4.47
C LEU A 187 -10.73 -7.41 -5.43
N TRP A 188 -9.44 -7.56 -5.59
CA TRP A 188 -8.86 -8.70 -6.27
C TRP A 188 -7.62 -9.19 -5.54
N SER A 189 -7.20 -10.39 -5.88
CA SER A 189 -6.04 -11.07 -5.32
C SER A 189 -5.29 -11.78 -6.44
N TYR A 190 -4.34 -12.61 -6.08
CA TYR A 190 -3.61 -13.43 -7.02
C TYR A 190 -3.41 -14.86 -6.51
N ARG A 191 -3.23 -15.77 -7.47
CA ARG A 191 -2.71 -17.13 -7.27
C ARG A 191 -1.38 -17.24 -7.98
N ILE A 192 -0.45 -18.01 -7.42
CA ILE A 192 0.77 -18.40 -8.11
C ILE A 192 0.73 -19.91 -8.33
N ASP A 193 0.95 -20.33 -9.58
CA ASP A 193 1.16 -21.71 -9.96
C ASP A 193 2.36 -21.83 -10.90
N SER A 194 2.57 -23.00 -11.51
CA SER A 194 3.70 -23.25 -12.41
C SER A 194 3.70 -22.37 -13.67
N ALA A 195 2.55 -21.81 -14.07
CA ALA A 195 2.45 -20.90 -15.21
C ALA A 195 2.71 -19.44 -14.82
N GLY A 196 2.80 -19.13 -13.52
CA GLY A 196 3.09 -17.80 -13.00
C GLY A 196 1.99 -17.24 -12.10
N LEU A 197 1.92 -15.91 -12.03
CA LEU A 197 0.94 -15.18 -11.25
C LEU A 197 -0.32 -14.94 -12.07
N HIS A 198 -1.47 -15.23 -11.48
CA HIS A 198 -2.79 -15.06 -12.08
C HIS A 198 -3.64 -14.18 -11.18
N ALA A 199 -4.13 -13.07 -11.71
CA ALA A 199 -5.12 -12.25 -11.02
C ALA A 199 -6.42 -13.04 -10.82
N VAL A 200 -7.02 -12.95 -9.64
CA VAL A 200 -8.28 -13.60 -9.29
C VAL A 200 -9.18 -12.62 -8.56
N ARG A 201 -10.50 -12.71 -8.83
CA ARG A 201 -11.47 -11.95 -8.04
C ARG A 201 -11.43 -12.41 -6.59
N TYR A 202 -11.55 -11.47 -5.66
CA TYR A 202 -11.64 -11.81 -4.25
C TYR A 202 -13.03 -12.37 -3.93
N GLY A 203 -13.11 -13.54 -3.29
CA GLY A 203 -14.32 -14.38 -3.22
C GLY A 203 -15.57 -13.76 -2.56
N THR A 204 -15.43 -12.62 -1.88
CA THR A 204 -16.55 -11.87 -1.27
C THR A 204 -16.89 -10.56 -1.98
N SER A 205 -16.26 -10.22 -3.11
CA SER A 205 -16.51 -8.96 -3.83
C SER A 205 -17.67 -9.11 -4.82
N SER A 206 -18.72 -8.30 -4.65
CA SER A 206 -19.76 -8.09 -5.67
C SER A 206 -19.30 -7.07 -6.72
N ASP A 207 -19.91 -7.08 -7.91
CA ASP A 207 -19.58 -6.14 -9.00
C ASP A 207 -19.90 -4.68 -8.66
N VAL A 208 -20.79 -4.46 -7.70
CA VAL A 208 -21.17 -3.14 -7.21
C VAL A 208 -21.04 -3.14 -5.70
N GLN A 209 -20.07 -2.39 -5.20
CA GLN A 209 -19.96 -1.96 -3.80
C GLN A 209 -19.61 -0.47 -3.75
N LEU A 210 -19.58 0.10 -2.55
CA LEU A 210 -19.42 1.54 -2.32
C LEU A 210 -18.26 2.15 -3.13
N TRP A 211 -17.16 1.41 -3.30
CA TRP A 211 -15.95 1.91 -3.95
C TRP A 211 -15.92 1.76 -5.47
N SER A 212 -16.81 0.96 -6.07
CA SER A 212 -16.96 0.89 -7.54
C SER A 212 -17.39 2.26 -8.12
N LEU A 213 -18.11 3.08 -7.35
CA LEU A 213 -18.46 4.45 -7.73
C LEU A 213 -17.25 5.41 -7.74
N THR A 214 -16.22 5.10 -6.94
CA THR A 214 -15.00 5.92 -6.92
C THR A 214 -14.23 5.76 -8.23
N ASP A 215 -14.20 4.55 -8.81
CA ASP A 215 -13.61 4.31 -10.12
C ASP A 215 -14.23 5.22 -11.19
N LEU A 216 -15.56 5.32 -11.28
CA LEU A 216 -16.22 6.22 -12.23
C LEU A 216 -15.77 7.69 -12.10
N ALA A 217 -15.61 8.18 -10.87
CA ALA A 217 -15.12 9.54 -10.62
C ALA A 217 -13.67 9.72 -11.08
N ILE A 218 -12.82 8.70 -10.90
CA ILE A 218 -11.43 8.73 -11.37
C ILE A 218 -11.36 8.62 -12.89
N GLN A 219 -12.12 7.72 -13.52
CA GLN A 219 -12.20 7.63 -14.98
C GLN A 219 -12.68 8.93 -15.63
N PHE A 220 -13.53 9.68 -14.95
CA PHE A 220 -13.91 11.02 -15.38
C PHE A 220 -12.76 12.04 -15.23
N LEU A 221 -12.05 12.01 -14.10
CA LEU A 221 -10.87 12.86 -13.87
C LEU A 221 -9.78 12.60 -14.92
N LEU A 222 -9.52 11.34 -15.27
CA LEU A 222 -8.44 10.94 -16.18
C LEU A 222 -8.73 11.23 -17.65
N ARG A 223 -10.00 11.35 -18.04
CA ARG A 223 -10.43 11.68 -19.40
C ARG A 223 -10.56 13.18 -19.68
N ARG A 224 -10.35 14.02 -18.66
CA ARG A 224 -10.25 15.47 -18.79
C ARG A 224 -8.80 15.89 -19.02
#